data_AF-A0A2W6E2U3-F1
#
_entry.id   AF-A0A2W6E2U3-F1
#
_cell.length_a   1.000
_cell.length_b   1.000
_cell.length_c   1.000
_cell.angle_alpha   90.00
_cell.angle_beta   90.00
_cell.angle_gamma   90.00
#
_symmetry.space_group_name_H-M   'P 1'
#
loop_
_entity.id
_entity.type
_entity.pdbx_description
1 polymer ?
#
loop_
_entity_poly.entity_id
_entity_poly.type
_entity_poly.pdbx_seq_one_letter_code
_entity_poly.pdbx_strand_id
1 'polypeptide(L)' 'ITRHDRVVSAARQRRLAAAVPEALVYDIDGGHDVFLSAPGRFAAALRDACQAICSGGVITGPDDLAAGRARC' A
#
# COMPACT_ATOMS: atom_id res chain seq x y z
N ILE A 1 -4.80 2.02 5.71
CA ILE A 1 -5.70 2.20 6.86
C ILE A 1 -7.06 2.65 6.37
N THR A 2 -8.07 1.80 6.48
CA THR A 2 -9.47 2.15 6.17
C THR A 2 -10.09 2.88 7.37
N ARG A 3 -10.43 4.17 7.22
CA ARG A 3 -10.81 5.05 8.35
C ARG A 3 -12.13 4.68 9.02
N HIS A 4 -13.03 4.02 8.30
CA HIS A 4 -14.38 3.68 8.76
C HIS A 4 -14.60 2.17 8.86
N ASP A 5 -13.53 1.38 8.91
CA ASP A 5 -13.61 -0.07 9.02
C ASP A 5 -14.15 -0.48 10.41
N ARG A 6 -15.25 -1.24 10.38
CA ARG A 6 -15.96 -1.74 11.57
C ARG A 6 -15.60 -3.18 11.91
N VAL A 7 -14.88 -3.88 11.03
CA VAL A 7 -14.38 -5.24 11.25
C VAL A 7 -13.01 -5.18 11.93
N VAL A 8 -12.11 -4.36 11.39
CA VAL A 8 -10.80 -4.07 11.97
C VAL A 8 -10.66 -2.57 12.14
N SER A 9 -10.78 -2.08 13.37
CA SER A 9 -10.72 -0.64 13.63
C SER A 9 -9.42 0.00 13.13
N ALA A 10 -9.50 1.25 12.66
CA ALA A 10 -8.33 2.00 12.21
C ALA A 10 -7.20 2.05 13.26
N ALA A 11 -7.55 2.09 14.55
CA ALA A 11 -6.58 2.04 15.64
C ALA A 11 -5.80 0.71 15.66
N ARG A 12 -6.47 -0.43 15.44
CA ARG A 12 -5.81 -1.74 15.37
C ARG A 12 -4.92 -1.86 14.13
N GLN A 13 -5.39 -1.35 12.98
CA GLN A 13 -4.57 -1.32 11.77
C GLN A 13 -3.31 -0.46 11.94
N ARG A 14 -3.42 0.70 12.61
CA ARG A 14 -2.26 1.56 12.91
C ARG A 14 -1.28 0.91 13.87
N ARG A 15 -1.77 0.20 14.90
CA ARG A 15 -0.90 -0.57 15.81
C ARG A 15 -0.12 -1.65 15.06
N LEU A 16 -0.75 -2.35 14.12
CA LEU A 16 -0.06 -3.31 13.26
C LEU A 16 1.02 -2.63 12.42
N ALA A 17 0.68 -1.54 11.73
CA ALA A 17 1.65 -0.81 10.90
C ALA A 17 2.86 -0.33 11.72
N ALA A 18 2.63 0.19 12.92
CA ALA A 18 3.72 0.64 13.81
C ALA A 18 4.63 -0.50 14.31
N ALA A 19 4.15 -1.75 14.29
CA ALA A 19 4.93 -2.93 14.68
C ALA A 19 5.77 -3.50 13.53
N VAL A 20 5.60 -3.01 12.30
CA VAL A 20 6.32 -3.49 11.11
C VAL A 20 7.40 -2.46 10.74
N PRO A 21 8.69 -2.83 10.75
CA PRO A 21 9.76 -1.94 10.30
C PRO A 21 9.53 -1.46 8.87
N GLU A 22 9.82 -0.19 8.62
CA GLU A 22 9.74 0.46 7.30
C GLU A 22 8.34 0.42 6.65
N ALA A 23 7.28 0.12 7.42
CA ALA A 23 5.93 0.11 6.91
C ALA A 23 5.49 1.50 6.44
N LEU A 24 5.07 1.59 5.19
CA LEU A 24 4.39 2.77 4.64
C LEU A 24 2.90 2.70 4.96
N VAL A 25 2.35 3.84 5.40
CA VAL A 25 0.94 3.93 5.83
C VAL A 25 0.16 4.83 4.87
N TYR A 26 -0.84 4.23 4.21
CA TYR A 26 -1.77 4.94 3.33
C TYR A 26 -3.16 4.95 3.95
N ASP A 27 -3.69 6.13 4.28
CA ASP A 27 -5.05 6.29 4.78
C ASP A 27 -6.04 6.29 3.60
N ILE A 28 -7.12 5.52 3.72
CA ILE A 28 -8.21 5.45 2.75
C ILE A 28 -9.50 5.84 3.45
N ASP A 29 -10.20 6.81 2.89
CA ASP A 29 -11.53 7.20 3.33
C ASP A 29 -12.57 6.16 2.89
N GLY A 30 -12.84 5.20 3.77
CA GLY A 30 -13.74 4.07 3.52
C GLY A 30 -13.72 3.02 4.62
N GLY A 31 -14.65 2.06 4.49
CA GLY A 31 -14.84 0.94 5.40
C GLY A 31 -14.11 -0.34 4.96
N HIS A 32 -14.49 -1.46 5.56
CA HIS A 32 -13.93 -2.78 5.25
C HIS A 32 -14.10 -3.17 3.78
N ASP A 33 -15.20 -2.72 3.18
CA ASP A 33 -15.64 -3.03 1.83
C ASP A 33 -15.23 -1.98 0.79
N VAL A 34 -14.31 -1.06 1.11
CA VAL A 34 -13.96 0.07 0.23
C VAL A 34 -13.49 -0.35 -1.16
N PHE A 35 -12.93 -1.56 -1.30
CA PHE A 35 -12.54 -2.14 -2.59
C PHE A 35 -13.75 -2.50 -3.47
N LEU A 36 -14.93 -2.73 -2.88
CA LEU A 36 -16.21 -2.94 -3.57
C LEU A 36 -17.01 -1.65 -3.69
N SER A 37 -17.15 -0.90 -2.60
CA SER A 37 -18.03 0.27 -2.53
C SER A 37 -17.42 1.54 -3.14
N ALA A 38 -16.09 1.63 -3.21
CA ALA A 38 -15.37 2.74 -3.84
C ALA A 38 -14.04 2.26 -4.49
N PRO A 39 -14.08 1.37 -5.50
CA PRO A 39 -12.90 0.74 -6.07
C PRO A 39 -11.87 1.75 -6.60
N GLY A 40 -12.31 2.89 -7.13
CA GLY A 40 -11.41 3.95 -7.61
C GLY A 40 -10.53 4.55 -6.50
N ARG A 41 -11.09 4.75 -5.29
CA ARG A 41 -10.34 5.26 -4.12
C ARG A 41 -9.31 4.25 -3.64
N PHE A 42 -9.74 2.99 -3.53
CA PHE A 42 -8.84 1.90 -3.17
C PHE A 42 -7.70 1.74 -4.18
N ALA A 43 -8.03 1.72 -5.47
CA ALA A 43 -7.04 1.57 -6.54
C ALA A 43 -6.04 2.73 -6.60
N ALA A 44 -6.45 3.96 -6.28
CA ALA A 44 -5.54 5.11 -6.18
C ALA A 44 -4.50 4.89 -5.06
N ALA A 45 -4.94 4.57 -3.85
CA ALA A 45 -4.04 4.31 -2.73
C ALA A 45 -3.10 3.11 -2.99
N LEU A 46 -3.60 2.08 -3.67
CA LEU A 46 -2.79 0.92 -4.05
C LEU A 46 -1.71 1.30 -5.07
N ARG A 47 -2.03 2.12 -6.07
CA ARG A 47 -1.05 2.62 -7.05
C ARG A 47 0.03 3.45 -6.36
N ASP A 48 -0.35 4.36 -5.47
CA ASP A 48 0.60 5.20 -4.72
C ASP A 48 1.55 4.34 -3.86
N ALA A 49 1.02 3.28 -3.24
CA ALA A 49 1.82 2.31 -2.49
C ALA A 49 2.83 1.57 -3.37
N CYS A 50 2.41 1.07 -4.53
CA CYS A 50 3.32 0.42 -5.48
C CYS A 50 4.40 1.38 -5.97
N GLN A 51 4.04 2.62 -6.32
CA GLN A 51 4.98 3.62 -6.81
C GLN A 51 6.03 4.01 -5.77
N ALA A 52 5.68 4.07 -4.49
CA ALA A 52 6.65 4.36 -3.44
C ALA A 52 7.72 3.27 -3.30
N ILE A 53 7.34 2.00 -3.46
CA ILE A 53 8.30 0.88 -3.48
C ILE A 53 9.17 0.93 -4.74
N CYS A 54 8.57 1.15 -5.91
CA CYS A 54 9.32 1.22 -7.17
C CYS A 54 10.27 2.44 -7.23
N SER A 55 9.90 3.56 -6.60
CA SER A 55 10.72 4.78 -6.56
C SER A 55 11.83 4.72 -5.50
N GLY A 56 11.69 3.85 -4.49
CA GLY A 56 12.70 3.58 -3.46
C GLY A 56 13.53 2.32 -3.71
N GLY A 57 13.25 1.56 -4.76
CA GLY A 57 13.84 0.25 -5.02
C GLY A 57 15.10 0.30 -5.89
N VAL A 58 16.27 0.19 -5.25
CA VAL A 58 17.41 -0.47 -5.89
C VAL A 58 17.19 -1.98 -5.74
N ILE A 59 16.91 -2.69 -6.82
CA ILE A 59 16.95 -4.17 -6.83
C ILE A 59 18.44 -4.56 -6.95
N THR A 60 19.21 -4.58 -5.86
CA THR A 60 20.53 -5.21 -5.88
C THR A 60 20.37 -6.70 -5.57
N GLY A 61 20.07 -7.48 -6.60
CA GLY A 61 20.33 -8.92 -6.65
C GLY A 61 21.46 -9.19 -7.68
N PRO A 62 22.27 -10.25 -7.52
CA PRO A 62 23.44 -10.49 -8.37
C PRO A 62 23.15 -10.89 -9.83
N ASP A 63 21.89 -10.90 -10.29
CA ASP A 63 21.48 -11.26 -11.66
C ASP A 63 20.77 -10.11 -12.39
N ASP A 64 21.41 -8.94 -12.40
CA ASP A 64 20.92 -7.69 -12.99
C ASP A 64 21.07 -7.66 -14.54
N LEU A 65 20.66 -8.72 -15.23
CA LEU A 65 20.57 -8.76 -16.69
C LEU A 65 19.34 -9.54 -17.15
N ALA A 66 18.19 -8.85 -17.20
CA ALA A 66 17.14 -8.95 -18.22
C ALA A 66 15.70 -8.86 -17.66
N ALA A 67 15.19 -7.65 -17.43
CA ALA A 67 13.78 -7.35 -17.64
C ALA A 67 13.58 -5.84 -17.70
N GLY A 68 12.76 -5.39 -18.66
CA GLY A 68 12.67 -4.00 -19.10
C GLY A 68 12.26 -3.00 -18.02
N ARG A 69 12.58 -1.73 -18.29
CA ARG A 69 12.19 -0.56 -17.50
C ARG A 69 10.78 -0.73 -16.94
N ALA A 70 10.69 -0.90 -15.62
CA ALA A 70 9.45 -0.68 -14.89
C ALA A 70 9.08 0.80 -15.06
N ARG A 71 8.21 1.08 -16.03
CA ARG A 71 7.52 2.37 -16.11
C ARG A 71 6.31 2.27 -15.20
N CYS A 72 6.29 3.11 -14.17
CA CYS A 72 5.12 3.37 -13.34
C CYS A 72 3.99 3.99 -14.17
#